data_AF-A0A9Q1BVY2-F1
#
_entry.id   AF-A0A9Q1BVY2-F1
#
_cell.length_a   1.000
_cell.length_b   1.000
_cell.length_c   1.000
_cell.angle_alpha   90.00
_cell.angle_beta   90.00
_cell.angle_gamma   90.00
#
_symmetry.space_group_name_H-M   'P 1'
#
loop_
_entity.id
_entity.type
_entity.pdbx_description
1 polymer ?
#
loop_
_entity_poly.entity_id
_entity_poly.type
_entity_poly.pdbx_seq_one_letter_code
_entity_poly.pdbx_strand_id
1 'polypeptide(L)'
;MMQFLHNAMWISIIVLFNWIYLIRGQTNQPKTNHELLSQIGYSYYFYQTPTNPRDCQDLLDLYSLADVDDAYYIRPVGFPKAFEAHCDPSDDGGGWTVIYRRHYGYIEFNRTWEEYKDGFGFLGSEFWIGNKKLAFLTNQRQYEIQLFIENAGGFSFYVHYNFFRISDERSNFKLVGLGSYTGNIESLIYHCPTNMVYGNCTCQPTCEDPDGSIECLVTCPEGEACICREGFVMKGGICVPIEECGCYIPGEGLVPKNRFHAQPMCISRCLCQANVLICGIAYGCSLNAACAVRNGIRKCYCNEGFTGDGQTCEVLATDCADIYDGGVTDSGVFTIKPTDWPGSPFEVYCDMTDGGGWTPRSHYNEFGWDSDPIFVSFIKIFSISGQKEPKICQPV
;
A
#
# COMPACT_ATOMS: atom_id res chain seq x y z
N MET A 1 -24.49 36.78 7.17
CA MET A 1 -25.47 36.60 8.26
C MET A 1 -26.28 37.89 8.32
N MET A 2 -27.62 37.82 8.17
CA MET A 2 -28.60 38.91 7.86
C MET A 2 -28.50 39.49 6.43
N GLN A 3 -29.56 39.89 5.70
CA GLN A 3 -31.03 39.70 5.63
C GLN A 3 -31.47 40.61 4.45
N PHE A 4 -32.46 40.22 3.61
CA PHE A 4 -33.41 41.03 2.77
C PHE A 4 -33.83 40.14 1.56
N LEU A 5 -34.96 39.40 1.52
CA LEU A 5 -36.41 39.77 1.45
C LEU A 5 -36.69 40.80 0.33
N HIS A 6 -37.69 40.76 -0.57
CA HIS A 6 -38.93 40.00 -0.78
C HIS A 6 -39.53 40.49 -2.14
N ASN A 7 -40.25 39.72 -2.97
CA ASN A 7 -41.73 39.61 -3.06
C ASN A 7 -42.06 38.79 -4.33
N ALA A 8 -42.79 37.67 -4.33
CA ALA A 8 -44.20 37.41 -3.99
C ALA A 8 -45.21 37.65 -5.14
N MET A 9 -45.64 36.53 -5.76
CA MET A 9 -47.01 36.10 -6.17
C MET A 9 -47.88 36.95 -7.14
N TRP A 10 -48.66 36.22 -7.97
CA TRP A 10 -50.14 36.29 -8.24
C TRP A 10 -50.44 35.43 -9.51
N ILE A 11 -50.89 34.16 -9.43
CA ILE A 11 -52.29 33.61 -9.51
C ILE A 11 -53.14 34.30 -10.63
N SER A 12 -53.70 33.66 -11.67
CA SER A 12 -54.80 32.65 -11.71
C SER A 12 -55.20 32.27 -13.16
N ILE A 13 -55.88 31.12 -13.34
CA ILE A 13 -57.10 30.79 -14.18
C ILE A 13 -57.15 29.25 -14.29
N ILE A 14 -58.01 28.48 -13.57
CA ILE A 14 -59.47 28.22 -13.62
C ILE A 14 -59.95 27.28 -14.77
N VAL A 15 -60.20 26.01 -14.38
CA VAL A 15 -61.36 25.09 -14.56
C VAL A 15 -62.00 24.81 -15.95
N LEU A 16 -62.31 23.50 -16.13
CA LEU A 16 -63.22 22.77 -17.06
C LEU A 16 -62.50 22.18 -18.29
N PHE A 17 -62.37 20.86 -18.48
CA PHE A 17 -63.46 19.88 -18.62
C PHE A 17 -63.14 18.46 -18.07
N ASN A 18 -64.13 17.91 -17.38
CA ASN A 18 -64.46 16.49 -17.16
C ASN A 18 -64.26 15.63 -18.44
N TRP A 19 -63.94 14.32 -18.43
CA TRP A 19 -64.59 13.25 -17.67
C TRP A 19 -63.70 11.99 -17.67
N ILE A 20 -63.50 11.43 -16.47
CA ILE A 20 -63.04 10.06 -16.26
C ILE A 20 -64.24 9.14 -16.49
N TYR A 21 -64.20 8.36 -17.56
CA TYR A 21 -65.10 7.22 -17.77
C TYR A 21 -64.36 5.94 -17.37
N LEU A 22 -64.81 5.29 -16.29
CA LEU A 22 -64.81 3.85 -16.01
C LEU A 22 -65.54 3.72 -14.67
N ILE A 23 -66.77 3.22 -14.62
CA ILE A 23 -67.07 1.83 -14.25
C ILE A 23 -68.46 1.43 -14.77
N ARG A 24 -68.53 0.17 -15.20
CA ARG A 24 -69.63 -0.65 -15.71
C ARG A 24 -71.00 -0.48 -15.02
N GLY A 25 -72.06 -0.54 -15.83
CA GLY A 25 -73.43 -0.86 -15.42
C GLY A 25 -74.33 -1.26 -16.59
N GLN A 26 -74.40 -2.57 -16.86
CA GLN A 26 -75.47 -3.36 -17.50
C GLN A 26 -76.06 -3.08 -18.91
N THR A 27 -76.08 -4.18 -19.68
CA THR A 27 -77.15 -4.69 -20.59
C THR A 27 -77.52 -3.93 -21.87
N ASN A 28 -77.11 -4.45 -23.03
CA ASN A 28 -77.98 -5.15 -24.00
C ASN A 28 -77.29 -5.35 -25.37
N GLN A 29 -77.31 -6.60 -25.85
CA GLN A 29 -77.01 -7.05 -27.22
C GLN A 29 -78.15 -6.65 -28.20
N PRO A 30 -78.16 -6.97 -29.54
CA PRO A 30 -77.26 -7.82 -30.36
C PRO A 30 -76.90 -7.28 -31.78
N LYS A 31 -76.18 -8.15 -32.53
CA LYS A 31 -76.08 -8.34 -34.01
C LYS A 31 -74.74 -7.92 -34.63
N THR A 32 -74.01 -8.69 -35.44
CA THR A 32 -73.86 -10.15 -35.77
C THR A 32 -72.86 -10.24 -36.95
N ASN A 33 -71.92 -11.20 -36.91
CA ASN A 33 -71.24 -11.94 -38.01
C ASN A 33 -70.57 -11.16 -39.16
N HIS A 34 -69.38 -11.47 -39.66
CA HIS A 34 -68.58 -12.71 -39.84
C HIS A 34 -67.14 -12.17 -40.11
N GLU A 35 -65.98 -12.73 -39.75
CA GLU A 35 -65.43 -14.00 -40.25
C GLU A 35 -64.01 -14.21 -39.64
N LEU A 36 -63.85 -15.37 -38.99
CA LEU A 36 -62.70 -16.28 -38.79
C LEU A 36 -61.24 -15.85 -38.35
N LEU A 37 -60.90 -16.38 -37.16
CA LEU A 37 -59.69 -17.13 -36.74
C LEU A 37 -58.35 -16.42 -36.43
N SER A 38 -58.16 -16.06 -35.15
CA SER A 38 -56.86 -16.16 -34.46
C SER A 38 -57.04 -16.46 -32.96
N GLN A 39 -56.62 -17.65 -32.53
CA GLN A 39 -56.52 -18.11 -31.13
C GLN A 39 -55.67 -19.41 -31.16
N ILE A 40 -54.58 -19.64 -30.43
CA ILE A 40 -53.96 -18.98 -29.27
C ILE A 40 -52.46 -19.36 -29.25
N GLY A 41 -51.61 -18.41 -28.86
CA GLY A 41 -50.22 -18.66 -28.49
C GLY A 41 -49.56 -17.41 -27.89
N TYR A 42 -50.14 -16.90 -26.80
CA TYR A 42 -49.63 -15.88 -25.87
C TYR A 42 -48.42 -15.02 -26.31
N SER A 43 -48.70 -13.82 -26.82
CA SER A 43 -47.73 -12.71 -26.87
C SER A 43 -47.80 -11.94 -25.57
N TYR A 44 -46.79 -12.11 -24.72
CA TYR A 44 -46.51 -11.21 -23.61
C TYR A 44 -45.99 -9.90 -24.20
N TYR A 45 -46.72 -8.80 -24.01
CA TYR A 45 -46.17 -7.47 -24.25
C TYR A 45 -45.15 -7.18 -23.14
N PHE A 46 -43.85 -7.36 -23.44
CA PHE A 46 -42.78 -6.81 -22.63
C PHE A 46 -42.81 -5.27 -22.75
N TYR A 47 -43.30 -4.58 -21.72
CA TYR A 47 -42.83 -3.23 -21.46
C TYR A 47 -41.42 -3.35 -20.90
N GLN A 48 -40.41 -3.45 -21.76
CA GLN A 48 -39.04 -3.16 -21.34
C GLN A 48 -39.00 -1.65 -21.04
N THR A 49 -38.86 -1.28 -19.77
CA THR A 49 -38.32 0.05 -19.45
C THR A 49 -36.98 0.15 -20.18
N PRO A 50 -36.66 1.26 -20.90
CA PRO A 50 -35.38 1.34 -21.59
C PRO A 50 -34.29 1.37 -20.52
N THR A 51 -33.68 0.22 -20.26
CA THR A 51 -32.43 0.18 -19.53
C THR A 51 -31.43 0.92 -20.40
N ASN A 52 -30.94 2.07 -19.93
CA ASN A 52 -29.88 2.77 -20.65
C ASN A 52 -28.77 1.79 -21.05
N PRO A 53 -28.20 1.92 -22.25
CA PRO A 53 -27.06 1.11 -22.69
C PRO A 53 -25.91 1.26 -21.69
N ARG A 54 -25.11 0.22 -21.50
CA ARG A 54 -24.06 0.24 -20.46
C ARG A 54 -22.86 1.10 -20.84
N ASP A 55 -22.60 1.21 -22.13
CA ASP A 55 -21.46 1.87 -22.75
C ASP A 55 -21.79 2.18 -24.23
N CYS A 56 -20.82 2.78 -24.93
CA CYS A 56 -20.96 3.11 -26.35
C CYS A 56 -21.00 1.88 -27.27
N GLN A 57 -20.48 0.73 -26.84
CA GLN A 57 -20.59 -0.51 -27.62
C GLN A 57 -22.04 -1.01 -27.65
N ASP A 58 -22.71 -1.03 -26.50
CA ASP A 58 -24.14 -1.38 -26.45
C ASP A 58 -24.99 -0.42 -27.31
N LEU A 59 -24.62 0.87 -27.40
CA LEU A 59 -25.27 1.85 -28.28
C LEU A 59 -25.06 1.51 -29.76
N LEU A 60 -23.83 1.17 -30.14
CA LEU A 60 -23.50 0.74 -31.49
C LEU A 60 -24.31 -0.50 -31.90
N ASP A 61 -24.40 -1.49 -31.01
CA ASP A 61 -25.15 -2.74 -31.25
C ASP A 61 -26.66 -2.49 -31.39
N LEU A 62 -27.23 -1.58 -30.59
CA LEU A 62 -28.67 -1.31 -30.56
C LEU A 62 -29.17 -0.47 -31.73
N TYR A 63 -28.40 0.54 -32.13
CA TYR A 63 -28.87 1.58 -33.05
C TYR A 63 -28.04 1.67 -34.33
N SER A 64 -26.99 0.86 -34.47
CA SER A 64 -26.03 0.97 -35.58
C SER A 64 -25.54 2.42 -35.73
N LEU A 65 -25.29 3.09 -34.59
CA LEU A 65 -24.87 4.51 -34.50
C LEU A 65 -23.45 4.75 -35.04
N ALA A 66 -23.05 4.02 -36.07
CA ALA A 66 -21.75 4.06 -36.73
C ALA A 66 -21.42 5.41 -37.42
N ASP A 67 -22.21 6.47 -37.23
CA ASP A 67 -22.10 7.69 -38.02
C ASP A 67 -22.15 9.01 -37.24
N VAL A 68 -22.31 9.02 -35.90
CA VAL A 68 -22.44 10.30 -35.15
C VAL A 68 -21.53 10.34 -33.92
N ASP A 69 -20.54 11.24 -33.98
CA ASP A 69 -19.65 11.61 -32.87
C ASP A 69 -20.37 12.60 -31.92
N ASP A 70 -21.05 12.07 -30.90
CA ASP A 70 -21.85 12.88 -29.96
C ASP A 70 -21.93 12.23 -28.56
N ALA A 71 -22.52 12.97 -27.61
CA ALA A 71 -22.74 12.53 -26.25
C ALA A 71 -24.09 11.78 -26.09
N TYR A 72 -24.04 10.61 -25.46
CA TYR A 72 -25.20 9.76 -25.20
C TYR A 72 -25.31 9.37 -23.73
N TYR A 73 -26.53 9.09 -23.27
CA TYR A 73 -26.77 8.60 -21.91
C TYR A 73 -26.47 7.10 -21.79
N ILE A 74 -25.42 6.78 -21.04
CA ILE A 74 -25.06 5.41 -20.68
C ILE A 74 -25.27 5.17 -19.18
N ARG A 75 -25.41 3.90 -18.80
CA ARG A 75 -25.49 3.48 -17.39
C ARG A 75 -24.77 2.15 -17.17
N PRO A 76 -23.49 2.20 -16.77
CA PRO A 76 -22.74 1.01 -16.41
C PRO A 76 -23.43 0.20 -15.31
N VAL A 77 -23.21 -1.12 -15.32
CA VAL A 77 -23.80 -2.04 -14.34
C VAL A 77 -23.37 -1.63 -12.93
N GLY A 78 -24.34 -1.45 -12.04
CA GLY A 78 -24.10 -1.05 -10.65
C GLY A 78 -23.94 0.46 -10.43
N PHE A 79 -23.82 1.27 -11.49
CA PHE A 79 -23.77 2.72 -11.34
C PHE A 79 -25.19 3.27 -11.09
N PRO A 80 -25.37 4.17 -10.09
CA PRO A 80 -26.70 4.49 -9.56
C PRO A 80 -27.60 5.26 -10.52
N LYS A 81 -27.03 6.07 -11.42
CA LYS A 81 -27.79 6.93 -12.35
C LYS A 81 -27.08 7.04 -13.69
N ALA A 82 -27.83 7.02 -14.79
CA ALA A 82 -27.27 7.27 -16.12
C ALA A 82 -26.55 8.62 -16.20
N PHE A 83 -25.51 8.70 -17.03
CA PHE A 83 -24.72 9.90 -17.29
C PHE A 83 -24.35 9.99 -18.76
N GLU A 84 -24.00 11.20 -19.21
CA GLU A 84 -23.57 11.45 -20.59
C GLU A 84 -22.13 11.00 -20.79
N ALA A 85 -21.88 10.28 -21.88
CA ALA A 85 -20.56 9.89 -22.35
C ALA A 85 -20.46 10.15 -23.84
N HIS A 86 -19.30 10.65 -24.28
CA HIS A 86 -19.03 10.90 -25.69
C HIS A 86 -18.67 9.58 -26.37
N CYS A 87 -19.39 9.23 -27.43
CA CYS A 87 -19.17 8.01 -28.20
C CYS A 87 -18.48 8.36 -29.52
N ASP A 88 -17.33 7.76 -29.76
CA ASP A 88 -16.57 7.96 -31.00
C ASP A 88 -16.91 6.83 -31.99
N PRO A 89 -17.46 7.16 -33.18
CA PRO A 89 -17.87 6.19 -34.19
C PRO A 89 -16.73 5.71 -35.09
N SER A 90 -15.46 6.05 -34.79
CA SER A 90 -14.27 5.81 -35.62
C SER A 90 -14.24 4.47 -36.39
N ASP A 91 -13.60 4.50 -37.56
CA ASP A 91 -13.53 3.40 -38.55
C ASP A 91 -12.89 2.09 -37.99
N ASP A 92 -12.27 2.12 -36.81
CA ASP A 92 -11.71 0.98 -36.09
C ASP A 92 -12.79 0.19 -35.30
N GLY A 93 -13.95 -0.03 -35.92
CA GLY A 93 -15.05 -0.82 -35.36
C GLY A 93 -16.03 -0.07 -34.44
N GLY A 94 -15.79 1.21 -34.17
CA GLY A 94 -16.66 2.07 -33.35
C GLY A 94 -16.86 1.59 -31.91
N GLY A 95 -17.89 2.12 -31.24
CA GLY A 95 -18.27 1.69 -29.88
C GLY A 95 -17.37 2.23 -28.78
N TRP A 96 -16.44 3.13 -29.12
CA TRP A 96 -15.49 3.71 -28.20
C TRP A 96 -16.16 4.72 -27.27
N THR A 97 -16.04 4.47 -25.97
CA THR A 97 -16.45 5.43 -24.94
C THR A 97 -15.26 6.33 -24.64
N VAL A 98 -15.34 7.61 -25.00
CA VAL A 98 -14.25 8.56 -24.78
C VAL A 98 -14.20 8.92 -23.29
N ILE A 99 -13.09 8.58 -22.63
CA ILE A 99 -12.90 8.81 -21.18
C ILE A 99 -12.09 10.07 -20.88
N TYR A 100 -11.36 10.57 -21.87
CA TYR A 100 -10.44 11.70 -21.77
C TYR A 100 -10.27 12.33 -23.15
N ARG A 101 -10.24 13.67 -23.19
CA ARG A 101 -9.95 14.43 -24.41
C ARG A 101 -9.21 15.71 -24.06
N ARG A 102 -8.15 16.01 -24.81
CA ARG A 102 -7.40 17.27 -24.76
C ARG A 102 -7.34 17.92 -26.12
N HIS A 103 -7.51 19.23 -26.13
CA HIS A 103 -7.54 20.04 -27.33
C HIS A 103 -7.34 21.51 -26.95
N TYR A 104 -6.26 22.12 -27.45
CA TYR A 104 -5.91 23.53 -27.24
C TYR A 104 -5.65 24.01 -25.80
N GLY A 105 -5.95 23.23 -24.75
CA GLY A 105 -5.57 23.54 -23.37
C GLY A 105 -6.43 24.61 -22.69
N TYR A 106 -7.72 24.68 -23.02
CA TYR A 106 -8.70 25.60 -22.42
C TYR A 106 -9.19 25.17 -21.04
N ILE A 107 -9.13 23.88 -20.72
CA ILE A 107 -9.51 23.31 -19.44
C ILE A 107 -8.25 22.97 -18.64
N GLU A 108 -8.17 23.49 -17.42
CA GLU A 108 -7.11 23.13 -16.46
C GLU A 108 -7.30 21.69 -15.97
N PHE A 109 -6.24 20.87 -16.03
CA PHE A 109 -6.25 19.48 -15.57
C PHE A 109 -5.52 19.30 -14.23
N ASN A 110 -4.80 20.32 -13.74
CA ASN A 110 -4.30 20.33 -12.37
C ASN A 110 -5.46 20.54 -11.38
N ARG A 111 -6.10 19.43 -10.96
CA ARG A 111 -7.34 19.39 -10.20
C ARG A 111 -7.24 18.56 -8.93
N THR A 112 -8.19 18.78 -8.02
CA THR A 112 -8.28 18.04 -6.77
C THR A 112 -8.71 16.59 -6.97
N TRP A 113 -8.50 15.76 -5.94
CA TRP A 113 -8.97 14.37 -5.93
C TRP A 113 -10.47 14.24 -6.18
N GLU A 114 -11.28 15.11 -5.57
CA GLU A 114 -12.74 15.08 -5.71
C GLU A 114 -13.19 15.39 -7.14
N GLU A 115 -12.55 16.38 -7.78
CA GLU A 115 -12.82 16.72 -9.18
C GLU A 115 -12.43 15.57 -10.12
N TYR A 116 -11.28 14.93 -9.91
CA TYR A 116 -10.90 13.74 -10.69
C TYR A 116 -11.80 12.54 -10.45
N LYS A 117 -12.33 12.39 -9.24
CA LYS A 117 -13.28 11.34 -8.88
C LYS A 117 -14.59 11.49 -9.65
N ASP A 118 -15.14 12.70 -9.67
CA ASP A 118 -16.46 12.98 -10.26
C ASP A 118 -16.41 13.25 -11.77
N GLY A 119 -15.28 13.76 -12.26
CA GLY A 119 -15.07 14.20 -13.64
C GLY A 119 -15.28 15.70 -13.81
N PHE A 120 -14.67 16.26 -14.85
CA PHE A 120 -14.70 17.70 -15.13
C PHE A 120 -14.52 17.98 -16.62
N GLY A 121 -14.80 19.21 -17.04
CA GLY A 121 -14.73 19.65 -18.43
C GLY A 121 -16.06 19.47 -19.17
N PHE A 122 -16.00 19.48 -20.50
CA PHE A 122 -17.17 19.43 -21.38
C PHE A 122 -16.99 18.33 -22.43
N LEU A 123 -17.99 17.45 -22.58
CA LEU A 123 -17.89 16.28 -23.47
C LEU A 123 -17.61 16.64 -24.93
N GLY A 124 -18.14 17.76 -25.41
CA GLY A 124 -17.86 18.29 -26.75
C GLY A 124 -16.50 18.96 -26.92
N SER A 125 -15.66 19.04 -25.88
CA SER A 125 -14.32 19.64 -25.96
C SER A 125 -13.31 18.88 -25.08
N GLU A 126 -12.70 19.53 -24.08
CA GLU A 126 -11.75 18.90 -23.17
C GLU A 126 -12.45 18.44 -21.89
N PHE A 127 -12.19 17.19 -21.51
CA PHE A 127 -12.79 16.63 -20.30
C PHE A 127 -12.03 15.43 -19.75
N TRP A 128 -12.34 15.12 -18.49
CA TRP A 128 -12.08 13.85 -17.83
C TRP A 128 -13.40 13.26 -17.36
N ILE A 129 -13.71 12.02 -17.75
CA ILE A 129 -15.02 11.41 -17.47
C ILE A 129 -15.32 11.27 -15.97
N GLY A 130 -14.28 11.07 -15.15
CA GLY A 130 -14.35 10.86 -13.71
C GLY A 130 -13.98 9.43 -13.30
N ASN A 131 -13.07 9.29 -12.33
CA ASN A 131 -12.51 8.00 -11.90
C ASN A 131 -13.58 7.04 -11.38
N LYS A 132 -14.62 7.56 -10.71
CA LYS A 132 -15.73 6.74 -10.22
C LYS A 132 -16.48 6.11 -11.38
N LYS A 133 -16.86 6.89 -12.40
CA LYS A 133 -17.53 6.37 -13.60
C LYS A 133 -16.64 5.38 -14.35
N LEU A 134 -15.36 5.71 -14.50
CA LEU A 134 -14.36 4.85 -15.16
C LEU A 134 -14.16 3.50 -14.44
N ALA A 135 -14.19 3.49 -13.10
CA ALA A 135 -14.09 2.27 -12.33
C ALA A 135 -15.30 1.35 -12.56
N PHE A 136 -16.53 1.89 -12.63
CA PHE A 136 -17.71 1.08 -12.96
C PHE A 136 -17.69 0.58 -14.41
N LEU A 137 -17.25 1.40 -15.36
CA LEU A 137 -17.05 1.00 -16.76
C LEU A 137 -16.08 -0.19 -16.85
N THR A 138 -14.84 -0.03 -16.39
CA THR A 138 -13.78 -1.04 -16.60
C THR A 138 -13.93 -2.33 -15.77
N ASN A 139 -14.90 -2.39 -14.85
CA ASN A 139 -15.18 -3.57 -14.03
C ASN A 139 -16.49 -4.29 -14.41
N GLN A 140 -17.31 -3.78 -15.33
CA GLN A 140 -18.53 -4.48 -15.76
C GLN A 140 -18.25 -5.59 -16.79
N ARG A 141 -17.16 -5.47 -17.56
CA ARG A 141 -16.70 -6.40 -18.62
C ARG A 141 -15.18 -6.33 -18.76
N GLN A 142 -14.63 -7.02 -19.75
CA GLN A 142 -13.27 -6.80 -20.22
C GLN A 142 -13.26 -5.61 -21.19
N TYR A 143 -12.46 -4.59 -20.89
CA TYR A 143 -12.29 -3.41 -21.74
C TYR A 143 -10.85 -3.34 -22.22
N GLU A 144 -10.69 -2.84 -23.43
CA GLU A 144 -9.42 -2.37 -23.98
C GLU A 144 -9.35 -0.85 -23.88
N ILE A 145 -8.15 -0.30 -24.02
CA ILE A 145 -7.92 1.13 -24.05
C ILE A 145 -7.03 1.49 -25.24
N GLN A 146 -7.44 2.53 -25.96
CA GLN A 146 -6.67 3.13 -27.03
C GLN A 146 -6.45 4.61 -26.72
N LEU A 147 -5.22 5.06 -26.89
CA LEU A 147 -4.81 6.44 -26.76
C LEU A 147 -4.39 6.92 -28.14
N PHE A 148 -5.00 7.99 -28.61
CA PHE A 148 -4.58 8.71 -29.80
C PHE A 148 -3.93 10.02 -29.38
N ILE A 149 -2.73 10.26 -29.88
CA ILE A 149 -1.91 11.43 -29.53
C ILE A 149 -1.47 12.08 -30.84
N GLU A 150 -1.77 13.35 -31.00
CA GLU A 150 -1.26 14.15 -32.12
C GLU A 150 -0.25 15.16 -31.58
N ASN A 151 0.93 15.22 -32.18
CA ASN A 151 1.91 16.23 -31.82
C ASN A 151 1.66 17.56 -32.55
N ALA A 152 2.37 18.62 -32.16
CA ALA A 152 2.24 19.93 -32.79
C ALA A 152 2.63 19.96 -34.28
N GLY A 153 3.32 18.92 -34.78
CA GLY A 153 3.66 18.74 -36.19
C GLY A 153 2.60 18.01 -37.01
N GLY A 154 1.48 17.61 -36.41
CA GLY A 154 0.40 16.87 -37.07
C GLY A 154 0.66 15.36 -37.22
N PHE A 155 1.69 14.82 -36.57
CA PHE A 155 1.93 13.39 -36.55
C PHE A 155 1.07 12.73 -35.48
N SER A 156 0.29 11.74 -35.90
CA SER A 156 -0.55 10.94 -35.03
C SER A 156 0.16 9.65 -34.58
N PHE A 157 0.02 9.38 -33.30
CA PHE A 157 0.50 8.19 -32.64
C PHE A 157 -0.65 7.50 -31.94
N TYR A 158 -0.61 6.17 -31.91
CA TYR A 158 -1.57 5.40 -31.14
C TYR A 158 -0.87 4.38 -30.23
N VAL A 159 -1.47 4.21 -29.07
CA VAL A 159 -1.13 3.17 -28.10
C VAL A 159 -2.40 2.42 -27.75
N HIS A 160 -2.38 1.12 -27.95
CA HIS A 160 -3.50 0.24 -27.68
C HIS A 160 -3.09 -0.87 -26.73
N TYR A 161 -3.96 -1.15 -25.75
CA TYR A 161 -3.83 -2.27 -24.85
C TYR A 161 -5.14 -3.05 -24.80
N ASN A 162 -5.07 -4.35 -25.08
CA ASN A 162 -6.23 -5.25 -25.14
C ASN A 162 -6.87 -5.57 -23.76
N PHE A 163 -6.38 -4.96 -22.69
CA PHE A 163 -6.95 -5.03 -21.35
C PHE A 163 -6.63 -3.77 -20.57
N PHE A 164 -7.64 -3.21 -19.91
CA PHE A 164 -7.52 -2.06 -19.04
C PHE A 164 -8.50 -2.15 -17.88
N ARG A 165 -7.99 -2.04 -16.66
CA ARG A 165 -8.81 -2.05 -15.45
C ARG A 165 -8.23 -1.17 -14.35
N ILE A 166 -9.09 -0.37 -13.74
CA ILE A 166 -8.77 0.36 -12.51
C ILE A 166 -9.57 -0.17 -11.32
N SER A 167 -9.06 0.06 -10.12
CA SER A 167 -9.74 -0.30 -8.87
C SER A 167 -10.85 0.69 -8.51
N ASP A 168 -11.59 0.38 -7.45
CA ASP A 168 -12.58 1.28 -6.87
C ASP A 168 -11.95 2.43 -6.05
N GLU A 169 -12.82 3.29 -5.51
CA GLU A 169 -12.43 4.43 -4.66
C GLU A 169 -11.73 3.99 -3.38
N ARG A 170 -12.17 2.88 -2.76
CA ARG A 170 -11.54 2.34 -1.54
C ARG A 170 -10.09 1.94 -1.77
N SER A 171 -9.78 1.52 -2.98
CA SER A 171 -8.43 1.12 -3.40
C SER A 171 -7.70 2.23 -4.16
N ASN A 172 -8.20 3.47 -4.10
CA ASN A 172 -7.62 4.68 -4.69
C ASN A 172 -7.50 4.67 -6.22
N PHE A 173 -8.47 4.08 -6.94
CA PHE A 173 -8.50 4.07 -8.41
C PHE A 173 -7.20 3.62 -9.09
N LYS A 174 -6.46 2.71 -8.44
CA LYS A 174 -5.18 2.20 -8.95
C LYS A 174 -5.41 1.47 -10.26
N LEU A 175 -4.46 1.60 -11.18
CA LEU A 175 -4.36 0.70 -12.33
C LEU A 175 -4.09 -0.73 -11.82
N VAL A 176 -5.04 -1.64 -12.04
CA VAL A 176 -4.97 -3.04 -11.56
C VAL A 176 -4.47 -3.97 -12.64
N GLY A 177 -4.78 -3.67 -13.90
CA GLY A 177 -4.43 -4.56 -15.00
C GLY A 177 -4.32 -3.79 -16.31
N LEU A 178 -3.31 -4.18 -17.07
CA LEU A 178 -2.97 -3.59 -18.35
C LEU A 178 -2.48 -4.73 -19.25
N GLY A 179 -3.04 -4.81 -20.46
CA GLY A 179 -2.88 -5.94 -21.37
C GLY A 179 -1.62 -5.90 -22.21
N SER A 180 -1.61 -6.67 -23.30
CA SER A 180 -0.54 -6.62 -24.29
C SER A 180 -0.58 -5.30 -25.05
N TYR A 181 0.60 -4.69 -25.20
CA TYR A 181 0.79 -3.45 -25.94
C TYR A 181 0.83 -3.68 -27.46
N THR A 182 0.15 -2.81 -28.20
CA THR A 182 0.30 -2.63 -29.64
C THR A 182 0.29 -1.13 -29.94
N GLY A 183 1.20 -0.64 -30.80
CA GLY A 183 1.28 0.78 -31.12
C GLY A 183 2.27 1.07 -32.23
N ASN A 184 2.21 2.27 -32.80
CA ASN A 184 3.16 2.75 -33.82
C ASN A 184 4.32 3.57 -33.23
N ILE A 185 4.49 3.53 -31.91
CA ILE A 185 5.63 4.14 -31.21
C ILE A 185 6.57 3.01 -30.76
N GLU A 186 7.83 3.08 -31.17
CA GLU A 186 8.87 2.11 -30.80
C GLU A 186 9.31 2.23 -29.34
N SER A 187 9.16 3.41 -28.73
CA SER A 187 9.36 3.64 -27.31
C SER A 187 8.04 3.47 -26.55
N LEU A 188 8.02 2.52 -25.61
CA LEU A 188 7.02 2.47 -24.55
C LEU A 188 6.86 3.88 -23.96
N ILE A 189 5.63 4.38 -23.86
CA ILE A 189 5.35 5.58 -23.07
C ILE A 189 6.02 5.38 -21.72
N TYR A 190 7.03 6.20 -21.43
CA TYR A 190 7.78 6.09 -20.19
C TYR A 190 6.88 6.54 -19.05
N HIS A 191 6.32 5.58 -18.32
CA HIS A 191 5.52 5.85 -17.13
C HIS A 191 6.40 5.80 -15.90
N CYS A 192 6.25 6.79 -15.02
CA CYS A 192 6.92 6.73 -13.75
C CYS A 192 6.38 5.61 -12.86
N PRO A 193 7.26 4.89 -12.14
CA PRO A 193 6.85 3.94 -11.12
C PRO A 193 5.92 4.56 -10.06
N THR A 194 5.29 3.70 -9.26
CA THR A 194 4.39 4.15 -8.19
C THR A 194 5.07 5.17 -7.26
N ASN A 195 4.32 6.22 -6.88
CA ASN A 195 4.79 7.34 -6.04
C ASN A 195 5.90 8.21 -6.65
N MET A 196 6.20 8.04 -7.93
CA MET A 196 7.05 8.94 -8.69
C MET A 196 6.23 9.82 -9.63
N VAL A 197 6.75 11.00 -9.91
CA VAL A 197 6.21 11.95 -10.90
C VAL A 197 7.31 12.30 -11.88
N TYR A 198 6.93 12.49 -13.15
CA TYR A 198 7.88 12.93 -14.16
C TYR A 198 8.18 14.41 -13.96
N GLY A 199 9.45 14.79 -13.90
CA GLY A 199 9.85 16.18 -13.69
C GLY A 199 11.34 16.41 -13.90
N ASN A 200 11.77 17.64 -13.63
CA ASN A 200 13.19 17.99 -13.70
C ASN A 200 13.97 17.17 -12.68
N CYS A 201 15.06 16.55 -13.12
CA CYS A 201 15.95 15.83 -12.23
C CYS A 201 16.63 16.82 -11.27
N THR A 202 16.16 16.82 -10.02
CA THR A 202 16.75 17.55 -8.90
C THR A 202 17.26 16.56 -7.87
N CYS A 203 18.16 17.02 -6.99
CA CYS A 203 18.59 16.28 -5.81
C CYS A 203 17.37 15.75 -5.04
N GLN A 204 17.21 14.43 -4.97
CA GLN A 204 16.07 13.81 -4.31
C GLN A 204 16.42 13.52 -2.85
N PRO A 205 15.52 13.83 -1.89
CA PRO A 205 15.70 13.45 -0.50
C PRO A 205 15.67 11.92 -0.35
N THR A 206 16.48 11.40 0.56
CA THR A 206 16.53 9.96 0.88
C THR A 206 16.13 9.71 2.34
N CYS A 207 15.92 8.46 2.74
CA CYS A 207 15.71 8.17 4.17
C CYS A 207 16.97 8.49 4.99
N GLU A 208 18.16 8.38 4.39
CA GLU A 208 19.45 8.60 5.03
C GLU A 208 19.87 10.08 5.06
N ASP A 209 19.34 10.89 4.14
CA ASP A 209 19.52 12.35 4.08
C ASP A 209 18.20 13.01 3.62
N PRO A 210 17.25 13.25 4.55
CA PRO A 210 15.95 13.84 4.23
C PRO A 210 16.06 15.28 3.71
N ASP A 211 17.14 15.98 4.03
CA ASP A 211 17.39 17.37 3.65
C ASP A 211 18.27 17.49 2.39
N GLY A 212 18.78 16.37 1.86
CA GLY A 212 19.58 16.31 0.61
C GLY A 212 20.87 17.13 0.64
N SER A 213 21.45 17.32 1.84
CA SER A 213 22.49 18.32 2.11
C SER A 213 23.93 17.80 2.04
N ILE A 214 24.15 16.48 2.04
CA ILE A 214 25.49 15.92 2.31
C ILE A 214 26.17 15.37 1.05
N GLU A 215 25.49 14.61 0.19
CA GLU A 215 26.09 14.06 -1.03
C GLU A 215 25.07 13.89 -2.14
N CYS A 216 24.79 14.96 -2.88
CA CYS A 216 24.01 14.84 -4.11
C CYS A 216 24.92 14.70 -5.32
N LEU A 217 25.33 13.46 -5.60
CA LEU A 217 25.93 13.10 -6.88
C LEU A 217 24.81 13.04 -7.92
N VAL A 218 24.52 14.16 -8.59
CA VAL A 218 23.50 14.21 -9.65
C VAL A 218 24.01 13.44 -10.88
N THR A 219 23.72 12.15 -10.97
CA THR A 219 23.90 11.36 -12.19
C THR A 219 22.60 11.40 -12.99
N CYS A 220 22.40 12.47 -13.75
CA CYS A 220 21.28 12.58 -14.70
C CYS A 220 21.81 12.89 -16.09
N PRO A 221 21.69 11.95 -17.06
CA PRO A 221 22.18 12.16 -18.42
C PRO A 221 21.38 13.21 -19.21
N GLU A 222 20.08 13.42 -18.90
CA GLU A 222 19.15 14.13 -19.80
C GLU A 222 18.19 15.13 -19.11
N GLY A 223 18.48 15.59 -17.89
CA GLY A 223 17.76 16.71 -17.25
C GLY A 223 16.34 16.44 -16.74
N GLU A 224 15.61 15.48 -17.29
CA GLU A 224 14.28 15.04 -16.83
C GLU A 224 14.31 13.57 -16.37
N ALA A 225 13.60 13.26 -15.29
CA ALA A 225 13.54 11.91 -14.72
C ALA A 225 12.26 11.71 -13.88
N CYS A 226 12.02 10.45 -13.49
CA CYS A 226 11.03 10.14 -12.47
C CYS A 226 11.59 10.47 -11.08
N ILE A 227 10.97 11.43 -10.41
CA ILE A 227 11.34 11.92 -9.08
C ILE A 227 10.26 11.53 -8.06
N CYS A 228 10.60 11.49 -6.78
CA CYS A 228 9.60 11.18 -5.76
C CYS A 228 8.55 12.29 -5.68
N ARG A 229 7.28 11.91 -5.54
CA ARG A 229 6.20 12.86 -5.23
C ARG A 229 6.49 13.51 -3.87
N GLU A 230 6.01 14.75 -3.70
CA GLU A 230 6.02 15.43 -2.40
C GLU A 230 5.50 14.53 -1.26
N GLY A 231 6.22 14.52 -0.13
CA GLY A 231 5.96 13.64 1.03
C GLY A 231 6.60 12.25 0.94
N PHE A 232 7.23 11.91 -0.19
CA PHE A 232 7.97 10.67 -0.38
C PHE A 232 9.47 10.93 -0.53
N VAL A 233 10.27 9.96 -0.10
CA VAL A 233 11.73 10.00 -0.22
C VAL A 233 12.24 8.73 -0.89
N MET A 234 13.40 8.82 -1.53
CA MET A 234 13.98 7.70 -2.27
C MET A 234 14.67 6.72 -1.31
N LYS A 235 14.35 5.43 -1.44
CA LYS A 235 14.98 4.33 -0.70
C LYS A 235 15.20 3.15 -1.64
N GLY A 236 16.45 2.87 -2.00
CA GLY A 236 16.78 1.72 -2.85
C GLY A 236 16.10 1.75 -4.23
N GLY A 237 15.89 2.93 -4.81
CA GLY A 237 15.27 3.10 -6.13
C GLY A 237 13.74 3.14 -6.15
N ILE A 238 13.07 3.07 -5.00
CA ILE A 238 11.63 3.27 -4.87
C ILE A 238 11.33 4.50 -3.99
N CYS A 239 10.15 5.10 -4.18
CA CYS A 239 9.67 6.21 -3.35
C CYS A 239 8.75 5.70 -2.25
N VAL A 240 9.18 5.88 -0.99
CA VAL A 240 8.44 5.48 0.20
C VAL A 240 7.96 6.71 0.97
N PRO A 241 6.81 6.65 1.67
CA PRO A 241 6.37 7.74 2.54
C PRO A 241 7.45 8.07 3.56
N ILE A 242 7.70 9.36 3.81
CA ILE A 242 8.76 9.78 4.74
C ILE A 242 8.56 9.23 6.17
N GLU A 243 7.32 8.97 6.57
CA GLU A 243 6.93 8.36 7.85
C GLU A 243 7.30 6.87 7.99
N GLU A 244 7.67 6.21 6.90
CA GLU A 244 8.24 4.85 6.90
C GLU A 244 9.75 4.84 7.10
N CYS A 245 10.42 5.99 6.99
CA CYS A 245 11.84 6.12 7.28
C CYS A 245 12.13 6.11 8.79
N GLY A 246 13.41 5.89 9.11
CA GLY A 246 13.96 6.17 10.43
C GLY A 246 14.13 7.67 10.65
N CYS A 247 14.58 8.04 11.84
CA CYS A 247 14.86 9.42 12.23
C CYS A 247 16.34 9.70 12.01
N TYR A 248 16.64 10.62 11.10
CA TYR A 248 17.99 11.03 10.82
C TYR A 248 18.52 11.97 11.91
N ILE A 249 19.71 11.68 12.44
CA ILE A 249 20.44 12.53 13.38
C ILE A 249 21.73 12.99 12.70
N PRO A 250 21.90 14.31 12.48
CA PRO A 250 23.12 14.85 11.87
C PRO A 250 24.38 14.38 12.61
N GLY A 251 25.28 13.72 11.90
CA GLY A 251 26.55 13.20 12.44
C GLY A 251 26.45 11.89 13.24
N GLU A 252 25.26 11.39 13.56
CA GLU A 252 25.07 10.08 14.24
C GLU A 252 24.36 9.04 13.35
N GLY A 253 23.75 9.47 12.24
CA GLY A 253 23.13 8.59 11.24
C GLY A 253 21.65 8.33 11.47
N LEU A 254 21.15 7.21 10.94
CA LEU A 254 19.72 6.90 10.91
C LEU A 254 19.30 6.01 12.09
N VAL A 255 18.34 6.47 12.89
CA VAL A 255 17.68 5.68 13.93
C VAL A 255 16.47 4.97 13.32
N PRO A 256 16.39 3.62 13.28
CA PRO A 256 15.26 2.94 12.67
C PRO A 256 13.92 3.29 13.34
N LYS A 257 12.83 3.22 12.57
CA LYS A 257 11.47 3.45 13.07
C LYS A 257 11.18 2.58 14.30
N ASN A 258 10.51 3.17 15.28
CA ASN A 258 10.14 2.57 16.56
C ASN A 258 11.34 2.08 17.41
N ARG A 259 12.55 2.59 17.15
CA ARG A 259 13.72 2.31 17.99
C ARG A 259 14.04 3.47 18.92
N PHE A 260 14.71 3.13 20.01
CA PHE A 260 15.24 4.11 20.95
C PHE A 260 16.66 4.52 20.57
N HIS A 261 16.94 5.80 20.78
CA HIS A 261 18.25 6.40 20.64
C HIS A 261 18.66 7.02 21.98
N ALA A 262 19.79 6.60 22.55
CA ALA A 262 20.28 7.16 23.80
C ALA A 262 20.95 8.52 23.56
N GLN A 263 20.59 9.52 24.36
CA GLN A 263 21.24 10.83 24.32
C GLN A 263 22.65 10.75 24.95
N PRO A 264 23.51 11.77 24.75
CA PRO A 264 24.79 11.86 25.45
C PRO A 264 24.62 11.65 26.96
N MET A 265 25.58 10.96 27.58
CA MET A 265 25.56 10.56 29.00
C MET A 265 24.49 9.54 29.41
N CYS A 266 23.62 9.07 28.49
CA CYS A 266 22.60 8.06 28.77
C CYS A 266 21.64 8.40 29.92
N ILE A 267 21.36 9.68 30.17
CA ILE A 267 20.39 10.16 31.19
C ILE A 267 18.95 10.13 30.65
N SER A 268 18.83 10.17 29.34
CA SER A 268 17.56 10.14 28.63
C SER A 268 17.74 9.48 27.27
N ARG A 269 16.62 9.02 26.70
CA ARG A 269 16.55 8.46 25.35
C ARG A 269 15.40 9.08 24.57
N CYS A 270 15.49 8.98 23.26
CA CYS A 270 14.48 9.41 22.32
C CYS A 270 13.87 8.21 21.61
N LEU A 271 12.56 8.22 21.39
CA LEU A 271 11.87 7.26 20.53
C LEU A 271 11.76 7.85 19.13
N CYS A 272 12.22 7.12 18.12
CA CYS A 272 11.96 7.47 16.74
C CYS A 272 10.56 7.00 16.32
N GLN A 273 9.64 7.91 16.07
CA GLN A 273 8.28 7.61 15.66
C GLN A 273 7.90 8.49 14.45
N ALA A 274 7.57 7.85 13.32
CA ALA A 274 7.17 8.53 12.08
C ALA A 274 8.16 9.63 11.63
N ASN A 275 9.46 9.31 11.56
CA ASN A 275 10.56 10.25 11.27
C ASN A 275 10.70 11.43 12.27
N VAL A 276 10.12 11.33 13.46
CA VAL A 276 10.26 12.35 14.52
C VAL A 276 10.90 11.73 15.76
N LEU A 277 11.92 12.40 16.31
CA LEU A 277 12.56 12.02 17.57
C LEU A 277 11.80 12.61 18.75
N ILE A 278 11.12 11.75 19.51
CA ILE A 278 10.41 12.11 20.74
C ILE A 278 11.34 11.84 21.93
N CYS A 279 11.94 12.90 22.48
CA CYS A 279 12.96 12.83 23.53
C CYS A 279 12.41 13.08 24.94
N GLY A 280 13.22 12.78 25.96
CA GLY A 280 12.89 13.02 27.38
C GLY A 280 12.44 11.78 28.15
N ILE A 281 12.58 10.59 27.55
CA ILE A 281 12.28 9.33 28.22
C ILE A 281 13.45 9.03 29.17
N ALA A 282 13.16 8.87 30.46
CA ALA A 282 14.17 8.55 31.45
C ALA A 282 14.97 7.29 31.04
N TYR A 283 16.30 7.39 31.18
CA TYR A 283 17.23 6.32 30.87
C TYR A 283 18.41 6.43 31.84
N GLY A 284 19.01 5.30 32.20
CA GLY A 284 20.12 5.31 33.14
C GLY A 284 20.82 3.97 33.15
N CYS A 285 22.15 4.01 33.17
CA CYS A 285 22.95 2.79 33.23
C CYS A 285 22.98 2.24 34.65
N SER A 286 23.13 0.91 34.76
CA SER A 286 23.50 0.25 36.02
C SER A 286 24.77 0.87 36.59
N LEU A 287 24.98 0.77 37.91
CA LEU A 287 26.26 1.09 38.55
C LEU A 287 27.43 0.28 37.96
N ASN A 288 27.15 -0.92 37.43
CA ASN A 288 28.11 -1.81 36.77
C ASN A 288 28.06 -1.71 35.24
N ALA A 289 27.64 -0.57 34.70
CA ALA A 289 27.62 -0.29 33.27
C ALA A 289 28.17 1.10 32.95
N ALA A 290 28.70 1.24 31.73
CA ALA A 290 29.14 2.51 31.19
C ALA A 290 28.29 2.91 29.98
N CYS A 291 27.94 4.19 29.89
CA CYS A 291 27.39 4.78 28.66
C CYS A 291 28.51 4.90 27.64
N ALA A 292 28.45 4.12 26.57
CA ALA A 292 29.49 4.12 25.53
C ALA A 292 28.87 3.99 24.13
N VAL A 293 29.68 4.21 23.10
CA VAL A 293 29.33 3.92 21.71
C VAL A 293 30.16 2.72 21.27
N ARG A 294 29.51 1.61 20.91
CA ARG A 294 30.17 0.43 20.31
C ARG A 294 29.48 0.14 18.97
N ASN A 295 30.25 -0.01 17.88
CA ASN A 295 29.74 -0.19 16.51
C ASN A 295 28.70 0.88 16.10
N GLY A 296 28.94 2.15 16.45
CA GLY A 296 28.03 3.27 16.14
C GLY A 296 26.78 3.35 17.01
N ILE A 297 26.55 2.42 17.94
CA ILE A 297 25.36 2.41 18.80
C ILE A 297 25.70 2.90 20.20
N ARG A 298 25.15 4.07 20.57
CA ARG A 298 25.17 4.58 21.95
C ARG A 298 24.13 3.85 22.80
N LYS A 299 24.57 3.21 23.88
CA LYS A 299 23.71 2.65 24.93
C LYS A 299 24.54 2.36 26.18
N CYS A 300 23.87 1.92 27.24
CA CYS A 300 24.54 1.33 28.39
C CYS A 300 25.12 -0.03 28.03
N TYR A 301 26.41 -0.23 28.31
CA TYR A 301 27.09 -1.50 28.16
C TYR A 301 27.61 -1.94 29.53
N CYS A 302 27.33 -3.17 29.95
CA CYS A 302 27.87 -3.70 31.20
C CYS A 302 29.42 -3.67 31.18
N ASN A 303 29.98 -3.39 32.34
CA ASN A 303 31.43 -3.42 32.57
C ASN A 303 31.94 -4.87 32.49
N GLU A 304 33.26 -5.02 32.38
CA GLU A 304 33.89 -6.34 32.39
C GLU A 304 33.53 -7.12 33.66
N GLY A 305 33.22 -8.42 33.50
CA GLY A 305 32.72 -9.27 34.58
C GLY A 305 31.22 -9.16 34.85
N PHE A 306 30.46 -8.38 34.06
CA PHE A 306 29.01 -8.27 34.17
C PHE A 306 28.30 -8.51 32.83
N THR A 307 27.05 -9.00 32.89
CA THR A 307 26.19 -9.25 31.73
C THR A 307 24.77 -8.71 31.96
N GLY A 308 24.05 -8.39 30.89
CA GLY A 308 22.70 -7.84 30.96
C GLY A 308 22.39 -6.81 29.87
N ASP A 309 21.32 -6.04 30.06
CA ASP A 309 20.84 -5.05 29.09
C ASP A 309 21.53 -3.66 29.25
N GLY A 310 22.41 -3.53 30.25
CA GLY A 310 23.14 -2.30 30.57
C GLY A 310 22.42 -1.37 31.57
N GLN A 311 21.10 -1.49 31.72
CA GLN A 311 20.36 -0.87 32.83
C GLN A 311 20.36 -1.78 34.06
N THR A 312 20.33 -3.09 33.80
CA THR A 312 20.53 -4.16 34.76
C THR A 312 21.77 -4.93 34.32
N CYS A 313 22.74 -5.05 35.23
CA CYS A 313 23.97 -5.79 34.99
C CYS A 313 24.20 -6.71 36.19
N GLU A 314 24.24 -8.01 35.90
CA GLU A 314 24.46 -9.08 36.86
C GLU A 314 25.87 -9.64 36.67
N VAL A 315 26.43 -10.24 37.72
CA VAL A 315 27.78 -10.81 37.66
C VAL A 315 27.81 -11.91 36.60
N LEU A 316 28.74 -11.80 35.66
CA LEU A 316 29.00 -12.84 34.67
C LEU A 316 29.82 -13.93 35.34
N ALA A 317 29.15 -14.98 35.79
CA ALA A 317 29.79 -16.12 36.42
C ALA A 317 30.80 -16.81 35.49
N THR A 318 31.93 -17.24 36.04
CA THR A 318 32.97 -17.93 35.27
C THR A 318 32.72 -19.43 35.20
N ASP A 319 32.03 -19.99 36.18
CA ASP A 319 31.52 -21.35 36.24
C ASP A 319 30.23 -21.44 37.08
N CYS A 320 29.69 -22.66 37.26
CA CYS A 320 28.49 -22.86 38.08
C CYS A 320 28.74 -22.78 39.59
N ALA A 321 29.99 -22.87 40.04
CA ALA A 321 30.33 -22.69 41.45
C ALA A 321 30.17 -21.21 41.83
N ASP A 322 30.59 -20.28 40.97
CA ASP A 322 30.33 -18.84 41.18
C ASP A 322 28.83 -18.53 41.32
N ILE A 323 27.98 -19.26 40.57
CA ILE A 323 26.52 -19.11 40.61
C ILE A 323 25.95 -19.68 41.92
N TYR A 324 26.44 -20.85 42.33
CA TYR A 324 26.05 -21.50 43.58
C TYR A 324 26.46 -20.68 44.81
N ASP A 325 27.70 -20.18 44.83
CA ASP A 325 28.23 -19.30 45.87
C ASP A 325 27.50 -17.94 45.89
N GLY A 326 26.95 -17.52 44.74
CA GLY A 326 26.03 -16.40 44.60
C GLY A 326 24.64 -16.61 45.24
N GLY A 327 24.39 -17.77 45.84
CA GLY A 327 23.17 -18.10 46.57
C GLY A 327 22.07 -18.77 45.73
N VAL A 328 22.37 -19.11 44.47
CA VAL A 328 21.44 -19.82 43.59
C VAL A 328 21.54 -21.32 43.88
N THR A 329 20.46 -21.92 44.37
CA THR A 329 20.40 -23.34 44.75
C THR A 329 19.54 -24.19 43.82
N ASP A 330 18.81 -23.56 42.92
CA ASP A 330 18.03 -24.25 41.88
C ASP A 330 18.94 -24.66 40.71
N SER A 331 18.87 -25.92 40.32
CA SER A 331 19.58 -26.43 39.13
C SER A 331 18.91 -25.93 37.85
N GLY A 332 19.69 -25.56 36.85
CA GLY A 332 19.16 -24.87 35.67
C GLY A 332 20.21 -24.56 34.62
N VAL A 333 19.79 -23.91 33.53
CA VAL A 333 20.69 -23.44 32.48
C VAL A 333 21.11 -22.01 32.77
N PHE A 334 22.42 -21.77 32.80
CA PHE A 334 22.99 -20.46 33.09
C PHE A 334 24.06 -20.09 32.06
N THR A 335 24.27 -18.78 31.86
CA THR A 335 25.35 -18.28 31.01
C THR A 335 26.62 -18.10 31.84
N ILE A 336 27.72 -18.74 31.40
CA ILE A 336 29.03 -18.57 32.01
C ILE A 336 30.05 -18.04 30.99
N LYS A 337 31.13 -17.43 31.47
CA LYS A 337 32.32 -17.13 30.67
C LYS A 337 33.58 -17.53 31.44
N PRO A 338 34.14 -18.72 31.16
CA PRO A 338 35.36 -19.16 31.82
C PRO A 338 36.50 -18.14 31.65
N THR A 339 37.34 -18.03 32.67
CA THR A 339 38.54 -17.17 32.62
C THR A 339 39.41 -17.55 31.43
N ASP A 340 39.95 -16.55 30.73
CA ASP A 340 40.78 -16.71 29.53
C ASP A 340 40.10 -17.39 28.32
N TRP A 341 38.77 -17.57 28.35
CA TRP A 341 38.03 -18.03 27.18
C TRP A 341 37.97 -16.93 26.10
N PRO A 342 38.52 -17.19 24.89
CA PRO A 342 38.57 -16.17 23.83
C PRO A 342 37.22 -15.98 23.11
N GLY A 343 36.25 -16.87 23.34
CA GLY A 343 34.93 -16.80 22.74
C GLY A 343 33.93 -15.97 23.54
N SER A 344 32.72 -15.84 22.99
CA SER A 344 31.57 -15.28 23.70
C SER A 344 31.17 -16.19 24.88
N PRO A 345 30.52 -15.62 25.93
CA PRO A 345 29.83 -16.42 26.95
C PRO A 345 28.89 -17.45 26.31
N PHE A 346 28.70 -18.59 26.97
CA PHE A 346 27.84 -19.67 26.48
C PHE A 346 27.02 -20.28 27.62
N GLU A 347 25.93 -20.94 27.25
CA GLU A 347 25.04 -21.58 28.21
C GLU A 347 25.54 -22.96 28.65
N VAL A 348 25.48 -23.23 29.95
CA VAL A 348 25.78 -24.52 30.57
C VAL A 348 24.64 -24.93 31.49
N TYR A 349 24.44 -26.23 31.67
CA TYR A 349 23.56 -26.70 32.73
C TYR A 349 24.35 -26.80 34.04
N CYS A 350 23.91 -26.06 35.05
CA CYS A 350 24.42 -26.08 36.40
C CYS A 350 23.58 -27.00 37.28
N ASP A 351 24.21 -28.03 37.82
CA ASP A 351 23.64 -28.91 38.83
C ASP A 351 24.08 -28.43 40.22
N MET A 352 23.13 -27.86 40.95
CA MET A 352 23.35 -27.23 42.26
C MET A 352 23.21 -28.23 43.42
N THR A 353 22.84 -29.48 43.17
CA THR A 353 22.56 -30.47 44.23
C THR A 353 23.79 -30.89 45.04
N ASP A 354 24.99 -30.76 44.46
CA ASP A 354 26.29 -31.16 45.05
C ASP A 354 27.30 -29.99 45.14
N GLY A 355 26.85 -28.73 45.25
CA GLY A 355 27.74 -27.57 45.41
C GLY A 355 28.22 -26.90 44.12
N GLY A 356 27.46 -26.99 43.02
CA GLY A 356 27.66 -26.16 41.82
C GLY A 356 28.50 -26.79 40.69
N GLY A 357 28.18 -28.01 40.26
CA GLY A 357 28.84 -28.66 39.10
C GLY A 357 28.26 -28.19 37.75
N TRP A 358 29.04 -28.25 36.67
CA TRP A 358 28.60 -27.85 35.33
C TRP A 358 28.80 -28.92 34.26
N THR A 359 27.92 -28.93 33.26
CA THR A 359 28.06 -29.76 32.04
C THR A 359 27.87 -28.90 30.78
N PRO A 360 28.77 -28.96 29.79
CA PRO A 360 28.57 -28.27 28.52
C PRO A 360 27.42 -28.91 27.74
N ARG A 361 26.48 -28.08 27.27
CA ARG A 361 25.36 -28.54 26.45
C ARG A 361 25.79 -28.66 24.99
N SER A 362 25.69 -29.86 24.41
CA SER A 362 25.67 -30.00 22.95
C SER A 362 24.26 -29.72 22.45
N HIS A 363 24.13 -28.85 21.45
CA HIS A 363 22.85 -28.63 20.76
C HIS A 363 22.47 -29.90 19.99
N TYR A 364 21.62 -30.76 20.56
CA TYR A 364 20.83 -31.68 19.77
C TYR A 364 19.47 -31.04 19.49
N ASN A 365 19.21 -30.86 18.19
CA ASN A 365 17.92 -30.41 17.69
C ASN A 365 16.80 -31.34 18.17
N GLU A 366 15.70 -30.76 18.63
CA GLU A 366 14.46 -31.47 18.94
C GLU A 366 13.86 -32.06 17.66
N PHE A 367 13.99 -33.38 17.46
CA PHE A 367 12.98 -34.20 16.78
C PHE A 367 12.88 -35.53 17.51
N GLY A 368 11.63 -35.92 17.82
CA GLY A 368 11.30 -36.93 18.81
C GLY A 368 11.54 -38.40 18.45
N TRP A 369 11.45 -39.21 19.50
CA TRP A 369 11.10 -40.63 19.60
C TRP A 369 11.63 -41.58 18.51
N ASP A 370 12.71 -42.31 18.78
CA ASP A 370 12.69 -43.77 19.04
C ASP A 370 14.11 -44.39 19.04
N SER A 371 14.28 -45.40 19.90
CA SER A 371 15.29 -46.48 19.90
C SER A 371 16.78 -46.20 20.20
N ASP A 372 17.16 -46.72 21.37
CA ASP A 372 18.45 -47.30 21.80
C ASP A 372 19.59 -46.43 22.39
N PRO A 373 20.24 -46.92 23.47
CA PRO A 373 20.97 -46.08 24.42
C PRO A 373 22.44 -45.99 24.01
N ILE A 374 22.83 -44.87 23.41
CA ILE A 374 24.23 -44.46 23.50
C ILE A 374 24.38 -43.77 24.86
N PHE A 375 24.85 -44.54 25.85
CA PHE A 375 25.34 -44.01 27.11
C PHE A 375 26.47 -43.01 26.83
N VAL A 376 26.12 -41.73 26.68
CA VAL A 376 27.07 -40.65 26.97
C VAL A 376 26.94 -40.39 28.46
N SER A 377 27.73 -41.14 29.23
CA SER A 377 27.94 -40.92 30.65
C SER A 377 28.32 -39.45 30.86
N PHE A 378 27.50 -38.72 31.61
CA PHE A 378 27.71 -37.32 31.99
C PHE A 378 29.18 -37.07 32.39
N ILE A 379 29.83 -36.10 31.75
CA ILE A 379 31.16 -35.64 32.19
C ILE A 379 30.93 -34.59 33.28
N LYS A 380 30.95 -35.01 34.55
CA LYS A 380 31.02 -34.08 35.69
C LYS A 380 32.44 -33.48 35.75
N ILE A 381 32.59 -32.19 35.46
CA ILE A 381 33.85 -31.47 35.68
C ILE A 381 33.73 -30.76 37.03
N PHE A 382 34.52 -31.19 38.02
CA PHE A 382 34.64 -30.51 39.31
C PHE A 382 35.83 -29.55 39.27
N SER A 383 35.63 -28.30 39.69
CA SER A 383 36.72 -27.37 39.99
C SER A 383 37.29 -27.74 41.36
N ILE A 384 38.49 -28.33 41.37
CA ILE A 384 39.24 -28.54 42.62
C ILE A 384 40.02 -27.25 42.85
N SER A 385 39.72 -26.56 43.96
CA SER A 385 40.42 -25.35 44.37
C SER A 385 41.94 -25.57 44.35
N GLY A 386 42.64 -24.86 43.46
CA GLY A 386 44.09 -24.74 43.46
C GLY A 386 44.84 -25.67 42.50
N GLN A 387 45.44 -25.03 41.48
CA GLN A 387 46.50 -25.51 40.58
C GLN A 387 46.10 -26.27 39.30
N LYS A 388 46.09 -25.47 38.21
CA LYS A 388 46.58 -25.75 36.83
C LYS A 388 46.26 -27.11 36.20
N GLU A 389 45.21 -27.13 35.37
CA GLU A 389 45.22 -27.35 33.90
C GLU A 389 43.83 -27.86 33.44
N PRO A 390 43.14 -27.20 32.48
CA PRO A 390 41.97 -27.80 31.85
C PRO A 390 42.40 -28.67 30.66
N LYS A 391 42.06 -29.97 30.71
CA LYS A 391 42.05 -30.83 29.53
C LYS A 391 40.88 -30.42 28.63
N ILE A 392 41.18 -29.63 27.62
CA ILE A 392 40.25 -29.24 26.56
C ILE A 392 40.01 -30.46 25.66
N CYS A 393 38.75 -30.92 25.55
CA CYS A 393 38.34 -31.76 24.43
C CYS A 393 38.18 -30.86 23.21
N GLN A 394 38.98 -31.08 22.16
CA GLN A 394 38.80 -30.43 20.87
C GLN A 394 37.58 -31.04 20.15
N PRO A 395 36.80 -30.26 19.39
CA PRO A 395 35.69 -30.77 18.60
C PRO A 395 36.21 -31.59 17.41
N VAL A 396 35.54 -32.71 17.11
CA VAL A 396 35.68 -33.47 15.84
C VAL A 396 34.61 -32.99 14.87
#